data_AF-A0AAE0FIK4-F1
#
_entry.id   AF-A0AAE0FIK4-F1
#
_cell.length_a   1.000
_cell.length_b   1.000
_cell.length_c   1.000
_cell.angle_alpha   90.00
_cell.angle_beta   90.00
_cell.angle_gamma   90.00
#
_symmetry.space_group_name_H-M   'P 1'
#
loop_
_entity.id
_entity.type
_entity.pdbx_description
1 polymer ?
#
loop_
_entity_poly.entity_id
_entity_poly.type
_entity_poly.pdbx_seq_one_letter_code
_entity_poly.pdbx_strand_id
1 'polypeptide(L)'
;WTATPKAAFPGYKWENGSGTIFCKGGSYCTDPLHSVECPEGTYCRGGSDDTSRCPFMEDCPHGTEVPDGGAMGVCTVLFIFLLMYSMNRVYGWYNKWRLRYGYKRFYSKPRNRALWTTLAATLSGGVNLNEIDPGAALP
;
A
#
# COMPACT_ATOMS: atom_id res chain seq x y z
N TRP A 1 -37.17 7.51 5.49
CA TRP A 1 -38.62 7.23 5.38
C TRP A 1 -38.80 6.10 4.36
N THR A 2 -39.53 5.05 4.70
CA THR A 2 -39.91 4.00 3.75
C THR A 2 -41.41 3.84 3.93
N ALA A 3 -42.18 4.44 3.03
CA ALA A 3 -43.62 4.27 3.02
C ALA A 3 -43.90 2.82 2.60
N THR A 4 -44.40 2.02 3.53
CA THR A 4 -44.82 0.65 3.21
C THR A 4 -46.07 0.74 2.32
N PRO A 5 -45.99 0.32 1.04
CA PRO A 5 -47.04 0.51 0.04
C PRO A 5 -48.33 -0.19 0.47
N LYS A 6 -48.25 -1.28 1.23
CA LYS A 6 -49.41 -1.97 1.82
C LYS A 6 -50.35 -1.05 2.62
N ALA A 7 -49.83 0.01 3.25
CA ALA A 7 -50.62 0.99 3.97
C ALA A 7 -51.18 2.10 3.07
N ALA A 8 -50.46 2.42 1.97
CA ALA A 8 -50.83 3.50 1.06
C ALA A 8 -51.92 3.09 0.04
N PHE A 9 -52.02 1.80 -0.31
CA PHE A 9 -53.08 1.33 -1.21
C PHE A 9 -53.61 -0.04 -0.75
N PRO A 10 -54.73 -0.12 -0.03
CA PRO A 10 -55.30 -1.40 0.39
C PRO A 10 -55.92 -2.15 -0.81
N GLY A 11 -55.53 -3.41 -1.02
CA GLY A 11 -56.23 -4.32 -1.94
C GLY A 11 -55.46 -4.79 -3.18
N TYR A 12 -54.32 -4.17 -3.50
CA TYR A 12 -53.38 -4.71 -4.49
C TYR A 12 -52.38 -5.71 -3.89
N LYS A 13 -52.00 -6.71 -4.68
CA LYS A 13 -51.04 -7.73 -4.28
C LYS A 13 -49.74 -7.48 -5.06
N TRP A 14 -48.73 -6.96 -4.37
CA TRP A 14 -47.39 -6.87 -4.94
C TRP A 14 -46.73 -8.24 -4.85
N GLU A 15 -46.53 -8.90 -5.98
CA GLU A 15 -45.93 -10.24 -5.95
C GLU A 15 -44.41 -10.15 -5.77
N ASN A 16 -43.75 -9.05 -6.18
CA ASN A 16 -42.28 -8.95 -6.13
C ASN A 16 -41.72 -7.64 -5.53
N GLY A 17 -42.56 -6.76 -4.95
CA GLY A 17 -42.15 -5.46 -4.40
C GLY A 17 -41.87 -5.50 -2.90
N SER A 18 -40.66 -5.13 -2.45
CA SER A 18 -40.17 -5.18 -1.06
C SER A 18 -40.84 -4.18 -0.08
N GLY A 19 -42.03 -3.69 -0.40
CA GLY A 19 -42.65 -2.67 0.41
C GLY A 19 -42.00 -1.29 0.24
N THR A 20 -41.37 -1.03 -0.91
CA THR A 20 -40.72 0.23 -1.28
C THR A 20 -40.99 0.51 -2.75
N ILE A 21 -41.09 1.79 -3.14
CA ILE A 21 -41.23 2.20 -4.56
C ILE A 21 -39.99 1.78 -5.38
N PHE A 22 -38.86 1.57 -4.70
CA PHE A 22 -37.60 1.14 -5.29
C PHE A 22 -37.41 -0.38 -5.23
N CYS A 23 -36.80 -0.94 -6.27
CA CYS A 23 -36.36 -2.34 -6.33
C CYS A 23 -35.27 -2.60 -5.29
N LYS A 24 -35.23 -3.82 -4.75
CA LYS A 24 -34.17 -4.24 -3.82
C LYS A 24 -32.86 -4.41 -4.58
N GLY A 25 -31.72 -4.16 -3.94
CA GLY A 25 -30.41 -4.52 -4.50
C GLY A 25 -30.34 -5.99 -4.92
N GLY A 26 -29.73 -6.25 -6.07
CA GLY A 26 -29.75 -7.56 -6.72
C GLY A 26 -30.97 -7.81 -7.63
N SER A 27 -31.87 -6.84 -7.76
CA SER A 27 -32.98 -6.85 -8.71
C SER A 27 -33.14 -5.49 -9.40
N TYR A 28 -33.59 -5.47 -10.64
CA TYR A 28 -33.95 -4.27 -11.39
C TYR A 28 -35.44 -4.30 -11.73
N CYS A 29 -36.05 -3.14 -11.96
CA CYS A 29 -37.46 -3.06 -12.34
C CYS A 29 -37.62 -2.42 -13.72
N THR A 30 -38.15 -3.18 -14.68
CA THR A 30 -38.64 -2.61 -15.94
C THR A 30 -39.92 -1.80 -15.72
N ASP A 31 -40.74 -2.21 -14.76
CA ASP A 31 -41.97 -1.54 -14.33
C ASP A 31 -42.03 -1.48 -12.80
N PRO A 32 -42.67 -0.46 -12.20
CA PRO A 32 -42.79 -0.34 -10.74
C PRO A 32 -43.57 -1.48 -10.07
N LEU A 33 -44.24 -2.35 -10.85
CA LEU A 33 -44.94 -3.55 -10.38
C LEU A 33 -44.11 -4.84 -10.54
N HIS A 34 -43.08 -4.85 -11.37
CA HIS A 34 -42.32 -6.04 -11.74
C HIS A 34 -40.83 -5.84 -11.45
N SER A 35 -40.33 -6.54 -10.44
CA SER A 35 -38.89 -6.69 -10.20
C SER A 35 -38.40 -8.01 -10.79
N VAL A 36 -37.23 -7.95 -11.42
CA VAL A 36 -36.54 -9.08 -12.04
C VAL A 36 -35.15 -9.17 -11.43
N GLU A 37 -34.69 -10.39 -11.14
CA GLU A 37 -33.35 -10.62 -10.61
C GLU A 37 -32.27 -10.28 -11.64
N CYS A 38 -31.11 -9.80 -11.17
CA CYS A 38 -30.00 -9.49 -12.07
C CYS A 38 -29.46 -10.77 -12.74
N PRO A 39 -29.34 -10.79 -14.07
CA PRO A 39 -28.71 -11.90 -14.77
C PRO A 39 -27.20 -11.99 -14.46
N GLU A 40 -26.63 -13.18 -14.61
CA GLU A 40 -25.19 -13.43 -14.50
C GLU A 40 -24.37 -12.48 -15.39
N GLY A 41 -23.25 -12.00 -14.86
CA GLY A 41 -22.38 -11.04 -15.55
C GLY A 41 -22.86 -9.57 -15.48
N THR A 42 -23.94 -9.31 -14.75
CA THR A 42 -24.41 -7.95 -14.43
C THR A 42 -24.69 -7.78 -12.94
N TYR A 43 -24.64 -6.55 -12.46
CA TYR A 43 -25.05 -6.17 -11.12
C TYR A 43 -26.15 -5.11 -11.21
N CYS A 44 -27.09 -5.11 -10.26
CA CYS A 44 -28.11 -4.06 -10.16
C CYS A 44 -28.15 -3.50 -8.75
N ARG A 45 -28.00 -2.17 -8.68
CA ARG A 45 -28.10 -1.43 -7.42
C ARG A 45 -29.56 -1.30 -7.01
N GLY A 46 -29.81 -1.14 -5.71
CA GLY A 46 -31.15 -0.85 -5.22
C GLY A 46 -31.73 0.39 -5.90
N GLY A 47 -32.94 0.26 -6.46
CA GLY A 47 -33.64 1.31 -7.18
C GLY A 47 -33.19 1.53 -8.63
N SER A 48 -32.35 0.66 -9.21
CA SER A 48 -32.05 0.69 -10.64
C SER A 48 -33.21 0.16 -11.49
N ASP A 49 -33.47 0.85 -12.60
CA ASP A 49 -34.35 0.45 -13.70
C ASP A 49 -33.62 -0.40 -14.76
N ASP A 50 -32.28 -0.40 -14.74
CA ASP A 50 -31.44 -1.14 -15.69
C ASP A 50 -30.29 -1.89 -15.01
N THR A 51 -29.82 -2.95 -15.69
CA THR A 51 -28.68 -3.78 -15.29
C THR A 51 -27.36 -3.09 -15.67
N SER A 52 -26.39 -3.09 -14.75
CA SER A 52 -25.04 -2.61 -15.05
C SER A 52 -24.11 -3.78 -15.32
N ARG A 53 -23.32 -3.70 -16.39
CA ARG A 53 -22.31 -4.73 -16.68
C ARG A 53 -21.25 -4.76 -15.59
N CYS A 54 -20.79 -5.95 -15.26
CA CYS A 54 -19.71 -6.08 -14.31
C CYS A 54 -18.42 -5.48 -14.85
N PRO A 55 -17.64 -4.82 -13.99
CA PRO A 55 -16.37 -4.25 -14.39
C PRO A 55 -15.41 -5.36 -14.84
N PHE A 56 -14.45 -4.98 -15.66
CA PHE A 56 -13.55 -5.92 -16.32
C PHE A 56 -12.79 -6.77 -15.28
N MET A 57 -12.87 -8.09 -15.42
CA MET A 57 -12.30 -9.11 -14.51
C MET A 57 -12.92 -9.23 -13.11
N GLU A 58 -14.18 -8.83 -12.91
CA GLU A 58 -14.96 -9.18 -11.71
C GLU A 58 -16.09 -10.16 -12.05
N ASP A 59 -16.23 -11.21 -11.24
CA ASP A 59 -17.32 -12.19 -11.37
C ASP A 59 -18.54 -11.69 -10.59
N CYS A 60 -19.67 -11.58 -11.29
CA CYS A 60 -20.95 -11.26 -10.67
C CYS A 60 -21.91 -12.44 -10.80
N PRO A 61 -22.17 -13.17 -9.71
CA PRO A 61 -23.20 -14.20 -9.72
C PRO A 61 -24.61 -13.59 -9.82
N HIS A 62 -25.60 -14.43 -10.11
CA HIS A 62 -27.01 -14.05 -10.13
C HIS A 62 -27.41 -13.27 -8.86
N GLY A 63 -28.15 -12.17 -9.04
CA GLY A 63 -28.68 -11.39 -7.91
C GLY A 63 -27.66 -10.54 -7.14
N THR A 64 -26.52 -10.22 -7.74
CA THR A 64 -25.47 -9.41 -7.08
C THR A 64 -25.82 -7.91 -7.06
N GLU A 65 -25.80 -7.31 -5.86
CA GLU A 65 -26.01 -5.86 -5.68
C GLU A 65 -24.72 -5.04 -5.88
N VAL A 66 -23.60 -5.58 -5.40
CA VAL A 66 -22.28 -4.94 -5.46
C VAL A 66 -21.28 -6.01 -5.92
N PRO A 67 -20.48 -5.74 -6.96
CA PRO A 67 -19.52 -6.73 -7.44
C PRO A 67 -18.41 -6.93 -6.39
N ASP A 68 -18.04 -8.20 -6.16
CA ASP A 68 -17.04 -8.60 -5.16
C ASP A 68 -15.61 -8.35 -5.68
N GLY A 69 -15.18 -7.08 -5.73
CA GLY A 69 -13.83 -6.66 -6.13
C GLY A 69 -12.71 -6.97 -5.13
N GLY A 70 -12.97 -7.79 -4.11
CA GLY A 70 -12.06 -7.99 -2.97
C GLY A 70 -10.72 -8.63 -3.35
N ALA A 71 -10.74 -9.65 -4.23
CA ALA A 71 -9.54 -10.40 -4.60
C ALA A 71 -8.53 -9.55 -5.41
N MET A 72 -9.03 -8.72 -6.33
CA MET A 72 -8.21 -7.82 -7.15
C MET A 72 -7.55 -6.72 -6.32
N GLY A 73 -8.26 -6.18 -5.33
CA GLY A 73 -7.69 -5.21 -4.39
C GLY A 73 -6.50 -5.78 -3.62
N VAL A 74 -6.65 -7.00 -3.08
CA VAL A 74 -5.57 -7.67 -2.33
C VAL A 74 -4.37 -7.96 -3.22
N CYS A 75 -4.57 -8.48 -4.43
CA CYS A 75 -3.51 -8.74 -5.40
C CYS A 75 -2.72 -7.46 -5.75
N THR A 76 -3.43 -6.36 -5.98
CA THR A 76 -2.82 -5.06 -6.31
C THR A 76 -1.94 -4.55 -5.17
N VAL A 77 -2.44 -4.65 -3.93
CA VAL A 77 -1.68 -4.24 -2.73
C VAL A 77 -0.42 -5.10 -2.57
N LEU A 78 -0.52 -6.42 -2.71
CA LEU A 78 0.64 -7.32 -2.65
C LEU A 78 1.67 -7.01 -3.74
N PHE A 79 1.22 -6.72 -4.96
CA PHE A 79 2.11 -6.35 -6.07
C PHE A 79 2.89 -5.07 -5.76
N ILE A 80 2.22 -4.03 -5.23
CA ILE A 80 2.87 -2.77 -4.83
C ILE A 80 3.92 -3.02 -3.73
N PHE A 81 3.59 -3.82 -2.72
CA PHE A 81 4.55 -4.17 -1.65
C PHE A 81 5.76 -4.95 -2.17
N LEU A 82 5.56 -5.89 -3.10
CA LEU A 82 6.65 -6.64 -3.74
C LEU A 82 7.55 -5.74 -4.59
N LEU A 83 6.97 -4.80 -5.35
CA LEU A 83 7.74 -3.82 -6.10
C LEU A 83 8.54 -2.90 -5.18
N MET A 84 7.92 -2.35 -4.13
CA MET A 84 8.62 -1.51 -3.16
C MET A 84 9.76 -2.27 -2.46
N TYR A 85 9.51 -3.51 -2.06
CA TYR A 85 10.50 -4.36 -1.41
C TYR A 85 11.67 -4.70 -2.34
N SER A 86 11.38 -5.13 -3.57
CA SER A 86 12.41 -5.46 -4.56
C SER A 86 13.25 -4.23 -4.92
N MET A 87 12.60 -3.08 -5.11
CA MET A 87 13.26 -1.82 -5.40
C MET A 87 14.15 -1.39 -4.23
N ASN A 88 13.70 -1.49 -2.98
CA ASN A 88 14.53 -1.20 -1.80
C ASN A 88 15.72 -2.18 -1.68
N ARG A 89 15.52 -3.46 -1.99
CA ARG A 89 16.60 -4.47 -2.01
C ARG A 89 17.63 -4.14 -3.08
N VAL A 90 17.20 -3.77 -4.28
CA VAL A 90 18.06 -3.35 -5.39
C VAL A 90 18.80 -2.05 -5.04
N TYR A 91 18.11 -1.04 -4.50
CA TYR A 91 18.75 0.20 -4.05
C TYR A 91 19.77 -0.03 -2.95
N GLY A 92 19.44 -0.85 -1.95
CA GLY A 92 20.36 -1.22 -0.88
C GLY A 92 21.57 -2.01 -1.40
N TRP A 93 21.34 -2.95 -2.32
CA TRP A 93 22.41 -3.69 -2.99
C TRP A 93 23.30 -2.76 -3.81
N TYR A 94 22.72 -1.91 -4.66
CA TYR A 94 23.42 -0.94 -5.48
C TYR A 94 24.21 0.06 -4.64
N ASN A 95 23.63 0.57 -3.54
CA ASN A 95 24.31 1.49 -2.63
C ASN A 95 25.47 0.79 -1.91
N LYS A 96 25.27 -0.43 -1.39
CA LYS A 96 26.36 -1.22 -0.78
C LYS A 96 27.45 -1.55 -1.80
N TRP A 97 27.07 -1.85 -3.05
CA TRP A 97 28.01 -2.14 -4.13
C TRP A 97 28.82 -0.89 -4.46
N ARG A 98 28.17 0.25 -4.69
CA ARG A 98 28.82 1.56 -4.89
C ARG A 98 29.77 1.90 -3.74
N LEU A 99 29.35 1.71 -2.49
CA LEU A 99 30.20 1.92 -1.32
C LEU A 99 31.38 0.95 -1.31
N ARG A 100 31.21 -0.34 -1.63
CA ARG A 100 32.34 -1.30 -1.70
C ARG A 100 33.34 -0.95 -2.80
N TYR A 101 32.90 -0.51 -3.96
CA TYR A 101 33.80 -0.10 -5.06
C TYR A 101 34.41 1.30 -4.82
N GLY A 102 33.67 2.24 -4.22
CA GLY A 102 34.17 3.58 -3.86
C GLY A 102 35.09 3.57 -2.64
N TYR A 103 34.79 2.76 -1.62
CA TYR A 103 35.60 2.59 -0.41
C TYR A 103 36.98 2.02 -0.73
N LYS A 104 37.07 1.06 -1.66
CA LYS A 104 38.37 0.55 -2.13
C LYS A 104 39.24 1.65 -2.76
N ARG A 105 38.65 2.67 -3.40
CA ARG A 105 39.40 3.79 -3.99
C ARG A 105 39.91 4.80 -2.97
N PHE A 106 39.26 4.91 -1.80
CA PHE A 106 39.66 5.84 -0.73
C PHE A 106 40.55 5.19 0.34
N TYR A 107 40.38 3.90 0.63
CA TYR A 107 41.14 3.21 1.68
C TYR A 107 42.55 2.76 1.23
N SER A 108 42.83 2.76 -0.08
CA SER A 108 44.18 2.48 -0.59
C SER A 108 45.09 3.70 -0.63
N LYS A 109 44.63 4.89 -0.22
CA LYS A 109 45.53 6.03 -0.01
C LYS A 109 46.11 5.90 1.41
N PRO A 110 47.40 5.53 1.56
CA PRO A 110 48.05 5.62 2.86
C PRO A 110 47.96 7.08 3.30
N ARG A 111 47.15 7.35 4.33
CA ARG A 111 47.15 8.63 5.02
C ARG A 111 48.57 8.81 5.55
N ASN A 112 49.34 9.68 4.89
CA ASN A 112 50.70 10.07 5.23
C ASN A 112 50.85 10.25 6.75
N ARG A 113 51.21 9.17 7.45
CA ARG A 113 51.69 9.19 8.84
C ARG A 113 52.97 10.02 8.96
N ALA A 114 53.66 10.27 7.85
CA ALA A 114 54.87 11.08 7.75
C ALA A 114 54.66 12.58 8.03
N LEU A 115 53.42 13.10 7.96
CA LEU A 115 53.16 14.53 8.17
C LEU A 115 52.98 14.90 9.65
N TRP A 116 52.63 13.91 10.50
CA TRP A 116 52.52 14.12 11.95
C TRP A 116 53.85 13.89 12.68
N THR A 117 54.75 13.07 12.13
CA THR A 117 56.10 12.87 12.70
C THR A 117 56.99 14.08 12.50
N THR A 118 56.84 14.82 11.39
CA THR A 118 57.61 16.04 11.16
C THR A 118 57.13 17.20 12.04
N LEU A 119 55.81 17.35 12.25
CA LEU A 119 55.27 18.35 13.18
C LEU A 119 55.71 18.11 14.65
N ALA A 120 55.84 16.85 15.07
CA ALA A 120 56.38 16.52 16.39
C ALA A 120 57.88 16.86 16.52
N ALA A 121 58.67 16.63 15.46
CA ALA A 121 60.11 16.93 15.46
C ALA A 121 60.42 18.44 15.41
N THR A 122 59.56 19.24 14.77
CA THR A 122 59.75 20.71 14.71
C THR A 122 59.26 21.43 15.97
N LEU A 123 58.34 20.82 16.74
CA LEU A 123 57.88 21.36 18.03
C LEU A 123 58.76 20.93 19.21
N SER A 124 59.53 19.84 19.08
CA SER A 124 60.55 19.45 20.08
C SER A 124 61.85 20.24 19.91
N GLY A 125 61.74 21.57 19.84
CA GLY A 125 62.83 22.47 20.21
C GLY A 125 63.12 22.28 21.70
N GLY A 126 63.87 21.23 22.04
CA GLY A 126 64.59 21.12 23.31
C GLY A 126 63.83 20.62 24.55
N VAL A 127 62.71 19.90 24.44
CA VAL A 127 62.11 19.24 25.62
C VAL A 127 62.51 17.76 25.66
N ASN A 128 63.30 17.41 26.68
CA ASN A 128 63.74 16.05 26.97
C ASN A 128 62.56 15.27 27.60
N LEU A 129 62.01 14.30 26.88
CA LEU A 129 60.82 13.53 27.30
C LEU A 129 61.13 12.40 28.32
N ASN A 130 62.35 12.32 28.84
CA ASN A 130 62.74 11.32 29.84
C ASN A 130 62.29 11.66 31.27
N GLU A 131 61.62 12.79 31.49
CA GLU A 131 61.24 13.29 32.81
C GLU A 131 59.73 13.33 33.06
N ILE A 132 58.97 12.48 32.37
CA ILE A 132 57.52 12.35 32.61
C ILE A 132 57.26 10.96 33.20
N ASP A 133 57.34 10.89 34.54
CA ASP A 133 56.91 9.75 35.34
C ASP A 133 55.42 9.45 35.09
N PRO A 134 55.03 8.23 34.64
CA PRO A 134 53.63 7.86 34.39
C PRO A 134 52.85 7.50 35.67
N GLY A 135 53.27 7.96 36.84
CA GLY A 135 52.79 7.50 38.15
C GLY A 135 51.69 8.33 38.83
N ALA A 136 51.27 9.47 38.28
CA ALA A 136 50.24 10.30 38.90
C ALA A 136 48.83 9.81 38.53
N ALA A 137 48.37 8.79 39.25
CA ALA A 137 46.95 8.52 39.41
C ALA A 137 46.29 9.74 40.08
N LEU A 138 45.19 10.23 39.51
CA LEU A 138 44.32 11.21 40.17
C LEU A 138 42.86 10.68 40.22
N PRO A 139 42.14 11.03 41.30
CA PRO A 139 40.88 10.43 41.77
C PRO A 139 39.62 10.88 41.01
#